data_AF-A0A1F8NRS8-F1
#
_entry.id   AF-A0A1F8NRS8-F1
#
_cell.length_a   1.000
_cell.length_b   1.000
_cell.length_c   1.000
_cell.angle_alpha   90.00
_cell.angle_beta   90.00
_cell.angle_gamma   90.00
#
_symmetry.space_group_name_H-M   'P 1'
#
loop_
_entity.id
_entity.type
_entity.pdbx_description
1 polymer ?
#
loop_
_entity_poly.entity_id
_entity_poly.type
_entity_poly.pdbx_seq_one_letter_code
_entity_poly.pdbx_strand_id
1 'polypeptide(L)'
;MASLGLAVIAVVVLAVAPGIALAQSKTVDGVTLTAPDNQTACPPDGAIVVSGVAAGVSVNYNFFEVTTDPFVPLGGGTVVSSGGDINLAFPYPADVDGRSFAVFVGTTGASGNPVTIASKWSVSCPADLPTETPTATPFDTPTDTATPTDTPTATPTDTPTETPTDTATPTETSTPTAVLEGCTPGYWRQAQHFDSWVGYDPLDDFETVFGVDASFDPHTLLHAVWLGGGGESALARHAVAALLNTTSAGVDYSYSTAEVITIVQDAYATGGFESAKNLLAGANEAYCPLD
;
A
#
# COMPACT_ATOMS: atom_id res chain seq x y z
N MET A 1 5.13 3.96 33.68
CA MET A 1 4.62 4.74 32.54
C MET A 1 5.53 4.48 31.34
N ALA A 2 5.30 3.39 30.60
CA ALA A 2 6.11 3.02 29.42
C ALA A 2 5.33 2.09 28.45
N SER A 3 4.00 2.19 28.40
CA SER A 3 3.15 1.23 27.67
C SER A 3 2.39 1.83 26.48
N LEU A 4 2.56 3.12 26.19
CA LEU A 4 1.85 3.80 25.09
C LEU A 4 2.65 3.82 23.77
N GLY A 5 3.97 3.64 23.80
CA GLY A 5 4.80 3.71 22.58
C GLY A 5 4.69 2.48 21.67
N LEU A 6 4.66 1.28 22.24
CA LEU A 6 4.69 0.03 21.47
C LEU A 6 3.34 -0.33 20.81
N ALA A 7 2.23 -0.03 21.49
CA ALA A 7 0.89 -0.26 20.95
C ALA A 7 0.59 0.68 19.76
N VAL A 8 1.09 1.91 19.79
CA VAL A 8 0.95 2.87 18.69
C VAL A 8 1.74 2.40 17.45
N ILE A 9 2.95 1.88 17.63
CA ILE A 9 3.78 1.39 16.51
C ILE A 9 3.13 0.17 15.84
N ALA A 10 2.60 -0.79 16.60
CA ALA A 10 1.93 -1.96 16.03
C ALA A 10 0.62 -1.57 15.29
N VAL A 11 -0.19 -0.68 15.87
CA VAL A 11 -1.42 -0.17 15.23
C VAL A 11 -1.11 0.54 13.92
N VAL A 12 -0.01 1.32 13.86
CA VAL A 12 0.44 1.97 12.62
C VAL A 12 0.89 0.95 11.57
N VAL A 13 1.60 -0.12 11.92
CA VAL A 13 2.02 -1.17 10.96
C VAL A 13 0.82 -1.89 10.32
N LEU A 14 -0.31 -2.00 11.01
CA LEU A 14 -1.49 -2.70 10.50
C LEU A 14 -2.42 -1.80 9.67
N ALA A 15 -2.41 -0.47 9.87
CA ALA A 15 -3.23 0.50 9.12
C ALA A 15 -2.79 0.63 7.66
N VAL A 16 -1.57 0.18 7.39
CA VAL A 16 -0.80 0.48 6.20
C VAL A 16 -0.82 -0.69 5.20
N ALA A 17 -1.58 -1.74 5.50
CA ALA A 17 -1.78 -2.89 4.61
C ALA A 17 -3.26 -3.12 4.29
N PRO A 18 -3.88 -2.36 3.37
CA PRO A 18 -4.99 -2.90 2.60
C PRO A 18 -4.40 -4.05 1.76
N GLY A 19 -4.89 -5.27 1.95
CA GLY A 19 -4.51 -6.41 1.07
C GLY A 19 -3.45 -7.40 1.55
N ILE A 20 -2.48 -7.07 2.42
CA ILE A 20 -1.52 -8.10 2.89
C ILE A 20 -2.17 -8.98 3.95
N ALA A 21 -2.56 -10.21 3.61
CA ALA A 21 -2.92 -11.21 4.61
C ALA A 21 -1.74 -11.39 5.58
N LEU A 22 -1.91 -10.98 6.85
CA LEU A 22 -0.92 -11.32 7.88
C LEU A 22 -0.93 -12.84 8.02
N ALA A 23 0.25 -13.44 8.24
CA ALA A 23 0.34 -14.88 8.46
C ALA A 23 -0.67 -15.31 9.53
N GLN A 24 -1.50 -16.32 9.19
CA GLN A 24 -2.56 -16.86 10.05
C GLN A 24 -2.04 -17.16 11.46
N SER A 25 -0.84 -17.71 11.53
CA SER A 25 -0.11 -17.97 12.76
C SER A 25 1.23 -17.25 12.73
N LYS A 26 1.54 -16.52 13.81
CA LYS A 26 2.80 -15.79 13.97
C LYS A 26 3.39 -16.07 15.33
N THR A 27 4.65 -16.47 15.34
CA THR A 27 5.42 -16.74 16.57
C THR A 27 6.51 -15.70 16.76
N VAL A 28 6.57 -15.09 17.94
CA VAL A 28 7.63 -14.15 18.35
C VAL A 28 8.04 -14.48 19.78
N ASP A 29 9.33 -14.73 20.01
CA ASP A 29 9.91 -15.08 21.31
C ASP A 29 9.10 -16.17 22.05
N GLY A 30 8.78 -17.25 21.34
CA GLY A 30 8.03 -18.40 21.87
C GLY A 30 6.53 -18.21 22.07
N VAL A 31 6.01 -16.99 21.92
CA VAL A 31 4.56 -16.70 21.96
C VAL A 31 4.00 -16.81 20.55
N THR A 32 2.94 -17.58 20.38
CA THR A 32 2.27 -17.76 19.09
C THR A 32 0.87 -17.18 19.14
N LEU A 33 0.55 -16.30 18.19
CA LEU A 33 -0.80 -15.83 17.90
C LEU A 33 -1.30 -16.54 16.66
N THR A 34 -2.43 -17.24 16.78
CA THR A 34 -3.16 -17.85 15.67
C THR A 34 -4.50 -17.16 15.53
N ALA A 35 -4.80 -16.64 14.34
CA ALA A 35 -6.04 -15.97 13.99
C ALA A 35 -6.79 -16.75 12.89
N PRO A 36 -8.07 -16.44 12.63
CA PRO A 36 -8.81 -17.03 11.53
C PRO A 36 -8.16 -16.75 10.16
N ASP A 37 -8.36 -17.65 9.21
CA ASP A 37 -8.16 -17.34 7.79
C ASP A 37 -9.20 -16.34 7.29
N ASN A 38 -9.01 -15.81 6.08
CA ASN A 38 -10.06 -15.05 5.40
C ASN A 38 -11.31 -15.93 5.23
N GLN A 39 -12.42 -15.44 5.77
CA GLN A 39 -13.68 -16.17 5.83
C GLN A 39 -14.55 -15.87 4.61
N THR A 40 -15.14 -16.92 4.04
CA THR A 40 -16.11 -16.81 2.94
C THR A 40 -17.52 -17.23 3.36
N ALA A 41 -17.76 -17.37 4.66
CA ALA A 41 -19.02 -17.84 5.21
C ALA A 41 -19.55 -16.87 6.28
N CYS A 42 -20.87 -16.73 6.34
CA CYS A 42 -21.58 -15.85 7.27
C CYS A 42 -22.70 -16.65 7.97
N PRO A 43 -22.72 -16.75 9.31
CA PRO A 43 -21.84 -16.05 10.26
C PRO A 43 -20.40 -16.59 10.22
N PRO A 44 -19.39 -15.73 10.48
CA PRO A 44 -18.00 -16.14 10.48
C PRO A 44 -17.73 -17.08 11.65
N ASP A 45 -16.93 -18.11 11.41
CA ASP A 45 -16.33 -18.93 12.44
C ASP A 45 -14.80 -18.77 12.42
N GLY A 46 -14.15 -19.02 13.55
CA GLY A 46 -12.72 -18.82 13.66
C GLY A 46 -12.29 -18.52 15.08
N ALA A 47 -11.33 -19.29 15.57
CA ALA A 47 -10.73 -19.09 16.87
C ALA A 47 -9.54 -18.13 16.77
N ILE A 48 -9.40 -17.25 17.76
CA ILE A 48 -8.16 -16.53 18.01
C ILE A 48 -7.51 -17.19 19.22
N VAL A 49 -6.32 -17.74 19.02
CA VAL A 49 -5.60 -18.51 20.04
C VAL A 49 -4.24 -17.90 20.29
N VAL A 50 -3.94 -17.62 21.55
CA VAL A 50 -2.60 -17.25 22.00
C VAL A 50 -2.02 -18.42 22.78
N SER A 51 -0.85 -18.91 22.37
CA SER A 51 -0.15 -20.03 23.00
C SER A 51 1.31 -19.68 23.31
N GLY A 52 1.97 -20.51 24.12
CA GLY A 52 3.37 -20.31 24.51
C GLY A 52 3.59 -19.26 25.62
N VAL A 53 2.52 -18.78 26.25
CA VAL A 53 2.60 -17.80 27.35
C VAL A 53 2.67 -18.53 28.69
N ALA A 54 3.75 -18.31 29.45
CA ALA A 54 3.95 -18.93 30.76
C ALA A 54 2.84 -18.60 31.78
N ALA A 55 2.57 -19.52 32.70
CA ALA A 55 1.56 -19.33 33.74
C ALA A 55 1.87 -18.09 34.62
N GLY A 56 0.85 -17.29 34.90
CA GLY A 56 0.97 -16.05 35.67
C GLY A 56 1.36 -14.81 34.87
N VAL A 57 1.68 -14.95 33.57
CA VAL A 57 1.98 -13.81 32.68
C VAL A 57 0.68 -13.20 32.14
N SER A 58 0.59 -11.87 32.16
CA SER A 58 -0.54 -11.13 31.59
C SER A 58 -0.45 -11.03 30.08
N VAL A 59 -1.59 -11.24 29.43
CA VAL A 59 -1.81 -11.05 27.99
C VAL A 59 -2.85 -9.95 27.83
N ASN A 60 -2.46 -8.83 27.23
CA ASN A 60 -3.36 -7.74 26.88
C ASN A 60 -3.70 -7.85 25.40
N TYR A 61 -4.97 -7.70 25.05
CA TYR A 61 -5.40 -7.79 23.66
C TYR A 61 -6.44 -6.72 23.32
N ASN A 62 -6.42 -6.28 22.06
CA ASN A 62 -7.39 -5.34 21.51
C ASN A 62 -7.84 -5.79 20.12
N PHE A 63 -9.11 -5.60 19.84
CA PHE A 63 -9.77 -5.94 18.58
C PHE A 63 -10.18 -4.69 17.83
N PHE A 64 -10.03 -4.73 16.50
CA PHE A 64 -10.35 -3.62 15.64
C PHE A 64 -11.05 -4.09 14.37
N GLU A 65 -11.91 -3.23 13.84
CA GLU A 65 -12.26 -3.23 12.43
C GLU A 65 -11.23 -2.39 11.68
N VAL A 66 -10.71 -2.96 10.59
CA VAL A 66 -9.71 -2.34 9.72
C VAL A 66 -10.47 -1.54 8.66
N THR A 67 -10.30 -0.22 8.69
CA THR A 67 -10.83 0.72 7.70
C THR A 67 -9.67 1.50 7.09
N THR A 68 -9.94 2.37 6.12
CA THR A 68 -8.96 3.24 5.45
C THR A 68 -8.43 4.39 6.32
N ASP A 69 -8.38 4.21 7.66
CA ASP A 69 -8.11 5.20 8.73
C ASP A 69 -9.35 6.04 9.13
N PRO A 70 -9.78 6.03 10.42
CA PRO A 70 -9.20 5.34 11.58
C PRO A 70 -9.77 3.95 11.85
N PHE A 71 -8.90 3.08 12.40
CA PHE A 71 -9.32 1.82 13.02
C PHE A 71 -10.47 2.05 13.99
N VAL A 72 -11.49 1.20 13.89
CA VAL A 72 -12.63 1.25 14.81
C VAL A 72 -12.40 0.21 15.91
N PRO A 73 -12.22 0.62 17.19
CA PRO A 73 -12.05 -0.33 18.29
C PRO A 73 -13.34 -1.13 18.49
N LEU A 74 -13.22 -2.45 18.51
CA LEU A 74 -14.35 -3.37 18.76
C LEU A 74 -14.36 -3.89 20.21
N GLY A 75 -13.23 -3.78 20.91
CA GLY A 75 -13.10 -4.20 22.30
C GLY A 75 -11.69 -4.70 22.61
N GLY A 76 -11.53 -5.28 23.79
CA GLY A 76 -10.26 -5.80 24.26
C GLY A 76 -10.33 -6.21 25.71
N GLY A 77 -9.20 -6.67 26.25
CA GLY A 77 -9.11 -7.06 27.65
C GLY A 77 -7.73 -7.54 28.05
N THR A 78 -7.68 -8.06 29.28
CA THR A 78 -6.48 -8.67 29.86
C THR A 78 -6.84 -10.04 30.40
N VAL A 79 -6.04 -11.06 30.07
CA VAL A 79 -6.12 -12.40 30.66
C VAL A 79 -4.78 -12.72 31.30
N VAL A 80 -4.80 -13.35 32.48
CA VAL A 80 -3.59 -13.93 33.07
C VAL A 80 -3.51 -15.37 32.61
N SER A 81 -2.41 -15.74 31.96
CA SER A 81 -2.21 -17.09 31.43
C SER A 81 -2.20 -18.12 32.56
N SER A 82 -2.86 -19.26 32.35
CA SER A 82 -2.73 -20.46 33.19
C SER A 82 -1.58 -21.38 32.74
N GLY A 83 -0.85 -20.98 31.68
CA GLY A 83 0.20 -21.79 31.04
C GLY A 83 -0.29 -22.66 29.88
N GLY A 84 -1.60 -22.67 29.61
CA GLY A 84 -2.20 -23.31 28.44
C GLY A 84 -2.65 -22.31 27.38
N ASP A 85 -3.31 -22.81 26.35
CA ASP A 85 -3.84 -21.98 25.26
C ASP A 85 -4.93 -21.02 25.75
N ILE A 86 -4.85 -19.78 25.27
CA ILE A 86 -5.81 -18.72 25.58
C ILE A 86 -6.66 -18.50 24.34
N ASN A 87 -7.94 -18.87 24.44
CA ASN A 87 -8.93 -18.58 23.41
C ASN A 87 -9.52 -17.20 23.63
N LEU A 88 -9.32 -16.31 22.66
CA LEU A 88 -9.87 -14.96 22.67
C LEU A 88 -11.14 -14.94 21.82
N ALA A 89 -12.27 -14.59 22.43
CA ALA A 89 -13.54 -14.46 21.72
C ALA A 89 -13.57 -13.14 20.94
N PHE A 90 -13.70 -13.21 19.62
CA PHE A 90 -13.80 -12.01 18.79
C PHE A 90 -15.24 -11.46 18.77
N PRO A 91 -15.47 -10.18 19.07
CA PRO A 91 -16.79 -9.57 19.07
C PRO A 91 -17.18 -9.12 17.65
N TYR A 92 -17.58 -10.08 16.80
CA TYR A 92 -18.04 -9.75 15.45
C TYR A 92 -19.26 -8.81 15.48
N PRO A 93 -19.28 -7.73 14.69
CA PRO A 93 -20.48 -6.91 14.50
C PRO A 93 -21.56 -7.71 13.76
N ALA A 94 -22.80 -7.19 13.77
CA ALA A 94 -23.93 -7.86 13.11
C ALA A 94 -23.80 -7.92 11.58
N ASP A 95 -23.09 -6.95 10.99
CA ASP A 95 -22.77 -6.89 9.58
C ASP A 95 -21.25 -7.04 9.42
N VAL A 96 -20.84 -8.08 8.70
CA VAL A 96 -19.42 -8.49 8.54
C VAL A 96 -18.98 -8.53 7.09
N ASP A 97 -19.91 -8.43 6.13
CA ASP A 97 -19.59 -8.65 4.72
C ASP A 97 -18.67 -7.56 4.16
N GLY A 98 -17.64 -7.96 3.42
CA GLY A 98 -16.64 -7.07 2.85
C GLY A 98 -15.73 -6.38 3.88
N ARG A 99 -15.80 -6.76 5.16
CA ARG A 99 -15.04 -6.11 6.24
C ARG A 99 -13.75 -6.84 6.55
N SER A 100 -12.78 -6.08 7.08
CA SER A 100 -11.52 -6.59 7.57
C SER A 100 -11.39 -6.34 9.07
N PHE A 101 -10.76 -7.28 9.77
CA PHE A 101 -10.63 -7.27 11.22
C PHE A 101 -9.20 -7.54 11.65
N ALA A 102 -8.87 -7.12 12.86
CA ALA A 102 -7.54 -7.30 13.43
C ALA A 102 -7.57 -7.57 14.92
N VAL A 103 -6.55 -8.29 15.38
CA VAL A 103 -6.22 -8.45 16.79
C VAL A 103 -4.78 -8.06 17.05
N PHE A 104 -4.57 -7.33 18.14
CA PHE A 104 -3.25 -7.03 18.70
C PHE A 104 -3.11 -7.70 20.04
N VAL A 105 -1.96 -8.32 20.28
CA VAL A 105 -1.64 -8.99 21.54
C VAL A 105 -0.31 -8.47 22.05
N GLY A 106 -0.31 -8.00 23.29
CA GLY A 106 0.87 -7.59 24.04
C GLY A 106 1.08 -8.47 25.26
N THR A 107 2.26 -9.07 25.39
CA THR A 107 2.62 -9.94 26.53
C THR A 107 4.13 -9.95 26.76
N THR A 108 4.61 -10.84 27.63
CA THR A 108 6.03 -11.12 27.85
C THR A 108 6.36 -12.49 27.26
N GLY A 109 7.38 -12.54 26.40
CA GLY A 109 7.82 -13.76 25.74
C GLY A 109 8.69 -14.67 26.61
N ALA A 110 9.09 -15.81 26.04
CA ALA A 110 9.81 -16.86 26.75
C ALA A 110 11.17 -16.40 27.28
N SER A 111 11.83 -15.45 26.61
CA SER A 111 13.09 -14.88 27.09
C SER A 111 12.90 -13.76 28.13
N GLY A 112 11.66 -13.46 28.53
CA GLY A 112 11.34 -12.35 29.44
C GLY A 112 11.21 -10.99 28.76
N ASN A 113 11.32 -10.93 27.42
CA ASN A 113 11.22 -9.69 26.66
C ASN A 113 9.75 -9.32 26.38
N PRO A 114 9.42 -8.02 26.24
CA PRO A 114 8.09 -7.63 25.80
C PRO A 114 7.86 -8.08 24.35
N VAL A 115 6.71 -8.70 24.11
CA VAL A 115 6.28 -9.21 22.80
C VAL A 115 5.00 -8.49 22.41
N THR A 116 4.95 -8.02 21.16
CA THR A 116 3.73 -7.53 20.54
C THR A 116 3.55 -8.25 19.20
N ILE A 117 2.39 -8.89 19.02
CA ILE A 117 2.05 -9.66 17.82
C ILE A 117 0.66 -9.22 17.36
N ALA A 118 0.45 -9.17 16.05
CA ALA A 118 -0.84 -8.86 15.49
C ALA A 118 -1.11 -9.72 14.25
N SER A 119 -2.41 -9.94 13.99
CA SER A 119 -2.93 -10.67 12.84
C SER A 119 -4.19 -9.98 12.33
N LYS A 120 -4.50 -10.18 11.03
CA LYS A 120 -5.68 -9.63 10.36
C LYS A 120 -6.34 -10.72 9.51
N TRP A 121 -7.64 -10.58 9.29
CA TRP A 121 -8.42 -11.41 8.37
C TRP A 121 -9.57 -10.59 7.78
N SER A 122 -10.13 -11.06 6.67
CA SER A 122 -11.33 -10.49 6.05
C SER A 122 -12.50 -11.45 6.11
N VAL A 123 -13.72 -10.92 6.01
CA VAL A 123 -14.94 -11.69 5.82
C VAL A 123 -15.60 -11.24 4.52
N SER A 124 -15.99 -12.20 3.67
CA SER A 124 -16.69 -11.93 2.42
C SER A 124 -17.80 -12.96 2.23
N CYS A 125 -19.04 -12.55 2.45
CA CYS A 125 -20.20 -13.41 2.29
C CYS A 125 -20.47 -13.61 0.77
N PRO A 126 -20.77 -14.84 0.31
CA PRO A 126 -21.27 -15.02 -1.04
C PRO A 126 -22.57 -14.24 -1.19
N ALA A 127 -22.65 -13.38 -2.20
CA ALA A 127 -23.91 -12.75 -2.56
C ALA A 127 -24.92 -13.84 -2.89
N ASP A 128 -26.14 -13.73 -2.34
CA ASP A 128 -27.27 -14.56 -2.79
C ASP A 128 -27.39 -14.37 -4.30
N LEU A 129 -26.97 -15.38 -5.06
CA LEU A 129 -26.96 -15.31 -6.51
C LEU A 129 -28.40 -15.01 -6.97
N PRO A 130 -28.65 -13.96 -7.78
CA PRO A 130 -29.98 -13.74 -8.30
C PRO A 130 -30.38 -14.99 -9.06
N THR A 131 -31.49 -15.59 -8.65
CA THR A 131 -32.04 -16.75 -9.35
C THR A 131 -32.46 -16.24 -10.73
N GLU A 132 -31.67 -16.56 -11.77
CA GLU A 132 -31.94 -16.21 -13.16
C GLU A 132 -33.40 -16.52 -13.49
N THR A 133 -34.23 -15.47 -13.55
CA THR A 133 -35.62 -15.62 -13.98
C THR A 133 -35.55 -15.74 -15.50
N PRO A 134 -36.00 -16.85 -16.12
CA PRO A 134 -35.82 -17.08 -17.54
C PRO A 134 -36.44 -15.92 -18.34
N THR A 135 -35.60 -15.17 -19.05
CA THR A 135 -36.02 -14.05 -19.89
C THR A 135 -36.76 -14.61 -21.10
N ALA A 136 -38.03 -14.23 -21.28
CA ALA A 136 -38.81 -14.59 -22.45
C ALA A 136 -38.17 -14.00 -23.72
N THR A 137 -37.81 -14.88 -24.66
CA THR A 137 -37.30 -14.53 -25.99
C THR A 137 -38.33 -13.70 -26.76
N PRO A 138 -38.00 -12.52 -27.32
CA PRO A 138 -38.91 -11.76 -28.16
C PRO A 138 -39.13 -12.46 -29.51
N PHE A 139 -40.37 -12.39 -30.00
CA PHE A 139 -40.81 -12.90 -31.30
C PHE A 139 -40.74 -11.75 -32.32
N ASP A 140 -39.79 -11.82 -33.25
CA ASP A 140 -39.68 -10.85 -34.35
C ASP A 140 -40.85 -11.02 -35.33
N THR A 141 -41.59 -9.93 -35.56
CA THR A 141 -42.65 -9.84 -36.57
C THR A 141 -42.05 -9.25 -37.85
N PRO A 142 -42.18 -9.89 -39.03
CA PRO A 142 -41.60 -9.34 -40.27
C PRO A 142 -42.36 -8.09 -40.70
N THR A 143 -41.64 -7.03 -41.07
CA THR A 143 -42.20 -5.80 -41.65
C THR A 143 -41.93 -5.78 -43.15
N ASP A 144 -42.99 -5.57 -43.93
CA ASP A 144 -42.99 -5.57 -45.39
C ASP A 144 -42.18 -4.42 -46.02
N THR A 145 -41.62 -4.76 -47.18
CA THR A 145 -40.75 -3.95 -48.05
C THR A 145 -41.57 -2.97 -48.90
N ALA A 146 -41.09 -1.75 -49.09
CA ALA A 146 -41.53 -0.84 -50.14
C ALA A 146 -40.35 -0.23 -50.93
N THR A 147 -40.28 -0.69 -52.18
CA THR A 147 -39.83 -0.10 -53.47
C THR A 147 -38.90 1.14 -53.52
N PRO A 148 -37.77 1.08 -54.26
CA PRO A 148 -37.00 2.27 -54.65
C PRO A 148 -37.62 2.97 -55.86
N THR A 149 -37.58 4.30 -55.90
CA THR A 149 -37.83 5.10 -57.11
C THR A 149 -36.61 5.93 -57.43
N ASP A 150 -36.04 5.69 -58.61
CA ASP A 150 -34.95 6.47 -59.21
C ASP A 150 -35.44 7.86 -59.63
N THR A 151 -34.60 8.87 -59.44
CA THR A 151 -34.63 10.07 -60.27
C THR A 151 -33.22 10.64 -60.39
N PRO A 152 -32.58 10.61 -61.58
CA PRO A 152 -31.33 11.31 -61.82
C PRO A 152 -31.61 12.76 -62.25
N THR A 153 -30.95 13.72 -61.62
CA THR A 153 -30.80 15.07 -62.19
C THR A 153 -29.34 15.50 -62.08
N ALA A 154 -28.66 15.55 -63.22
CA ALA A 154 -27.37 16.18 -63.36
C ALA A 154 -27.56 17.68 -63.61
N THR A 155 -26.74 18.53 -63.00
CA THR A 155 -26.18 19.72 -63.67
C THR A 155 -24.89 20.16 -62.93
N PRO A 156 -23.76 20.35 -63.64
CA PRO A 156 -22.50 20.83 -63.07
C PRO A 156 -22.46 22.37 -63.03
N THR A 157 -21.70 22.98 -62.13
CA THR A 157 -21.06 24.29 -62.37
C THR A 157 -19.87 24.48 -61.43
N ASP A 158 -18.75 24.89 -62.04
CA ASP A 158 -17.42 25.15 -61.49
C ASP A 158 -17.36 26.20 -60.39
N THR A 159 -16.38 26.09 -59.48
CA THR A 159 -15.43 27.16 -59.11
C THR A 159 -14.29 26.57 -58.27
N PRO A 160 -13.03 26.52 -58.75
CA PRO A 160 -11.88 26.40 -57.87
C PRO A 160 -11.56 27.77 -57.27
N THR A 161 -11.72 27.92 -55.96
CA THR A 161 -11.19 29.06 -55.22
C THR A 161 -9.88 28.62 -54.59
N GLU A 162 -8.78 29.19 -55.09
CA GLU A 162 -7.45 29.12 -54.48
C GLU A 162 -7.51 29.69 -53.05
N THR A 163 -7.37 28.82 -52.04
CA THR A 163 -7.14 29.24 -50.66
C THR A 163 -5.63 29.41 -50.47
N PRO A 164 -5.14 30.57 -50.00
CA PRO A 164 -3.71 30.79 -49.80
C PRO A 164 -3.15 29.78 -48.79
N THR A 165 -2.00 29.21 -49.13
CA THR A 165 -1.21 28.39 -48.22
C THR A 165 -0.56 29.32 -47.19
N ASP A 166 -1.07 29.32 -45.96
CA ASP A 166 -0.37 29.93 -44.83
C ASP A 166 0.97 29.20 -44.65
N THR A 167 2.04 29.92 -44.97
CA THR A 167 3.40 29.50 -44.66
C THR A 167 3.55 29.61 -43.14
N ALA A 168 3.59 28.46 -42.46
CA ALA A 168 3.88 28.40 -41.04
C ALA A 168 5.27 29.00 -40.79
N THR A 169 5.30 30.22 -40.27
CA THR A 169 6.47 30.76 -39.57
C THR A 169 6.83 29.78 -38.46
N PRO A 170 8.06 29.21 -38.40
CA PRO A 170 8.46 28.43 -37.24
C PRO A 170 8.39 29.37 -36.04
N THR A 171 7.38 29.16 -35.21
CA THR A 171 7.39 29.74 -33.87
C THR A 171 8.52 29.02 -33.16
N GLU A 172 9.60 29.75 -32.86
CA GLU A 172 10.62 29.34 -31.91
C GLU A 172 9.89 28.98 -30.62
N THR A 173 9.54 27.70 -30.50
CA THR A 173 8.99 27.15 -29.29
C THR A 173 10.16 27.17 -28.35
N SER A 174 10.16 28.11 -27.41
CA SER A 174 11.03 28.05 -26.25
C SER A 174 10.89 26.65 -25.69
N THR A 175 11.90 25.81 -25.90
CA THR A 175 11.96 24.48 -25.28
C THR A 175 11.72 24.74 -23.80
N PRO A 176 10.60 24.27 -23.22
CA PRO A 176 10.37 24.48 -21.82
C PRO A 176 11.58 23.90 -21.10
N THR A 177 12.26 24.73 -20.30
CA THR A 177 13.25 24.24 -19.36
C THR A 177 12.55 23.13 -18.58
N ALA A 178 12.97 21.88 -18.78
CA ALA A 178 12.39 20.75 -18.07
C ALA A 178 12.46 21.08 -16.58
N VAL A 179 11.28 21.24 -15.96
CA VAL A 179 11.19 21.38 -14.52
C VAL A 179 11.54 20.00 -13.99
N LEU A 180 12.65 19.89 -13.26
CA LEU A 180 13.00 18.64 -12.60
C LEU A 180 11.88 18.30 -11.61
N GLU A 181 11.49 17.04 -11.58
CA GLU A 181 10.39 16.55 -10.77
C GLU A 181 10.92 15.60 -9.68
N GLY A 182 10.21 15.55 -8.56
CA GLY A 182 10.58 14.73 -7.43
C GLY A 182 9.62 14.90 -6.27
N CYS A 183 9.13 13.77 -5.79
CA CYS A 183 8.28 13.68 -4.61
C CYS A 183 9.15 13.40 -3.37
N THR A 184 8.89 14.15 -2.31
CA THR A 184 9.66 14.07 -1.06
C THR A 184 9.44 12.73 -0.33
N PRO A 185 10.31 12.33 0.62
CA PRO A 185 10.00 11.21 1.52
C PRO A 185 8.66 11.36 2.24
N GLY A 186 8.17 12.60 2.42
CA GLY A 186 6.86 12.87 2.99
C GLY A 186 5.72 12.36 2.12
N TYR A 187 5.80 12.50 0.79
CA TYR A 187 4.83 11.94 -0.14
C TYR A 187 4.85 10.41 -0.07
N TRP A 188 6.02 9.81 -0.27
CA TRP A 188 6.18 8.35 -0.39
C TRP A 188 5.82 7.56 0.88
N ARG A 189 5.98 8.15 2.08
CA ARG A 189 5.66 7.47 3.34
C ARG A 189 4.17 7.46 3.68
N GLN A 190 3.37 8.29 3.01
CA GLN A 190 1.95 8.44 3.29
C GLN A 190 1.17 7.33 2.60
N ALA A 191 0.35 6.61 3.37
CA ALA A 191 -0.34 5.41 2.90
C ALA A 191 -1.23 5.65 1.67
N GLN A 192 -1.85 6.83 1.54
CA GLN A 192 -2.69 7.15 0.38
C GLN A 192 -1.92 7.27 -0.94
N HIS A 193 -0.59 7.31 -0.91
CA HIS A 193 0.27 7.37 -2.11
C HIS A 193 0.98 6.04 -2.38
N PHE A 194 0.56 4.96 -1.72
CA PHE A 194 1.18 3.64 -1.92
C PHE A 194 0.87 3.04 -3.29
N ASP A 195 -0.27 3.40 -3.88
CA ASP A 195 -0.58 3.03 -5.27
C ASP A 195 0.41 3.64 -6.27
N SER A 196 1.15 4.68 -5.88
CA SER A 196 2.23 5.27 -6.66
C SER A 196 3.55 4.50 -6.56
N TRP A 197 3.68 3.50 -5.67
CA TRP A 197 4.87 2.66 -5.58
C TRP A 197 4.88 1.66 -6.74
N VAL A 198 5.68 1.97 -7.77
CA VAL A 198 5.82 1.12 -8.95
C VAL A 198 7.19 0.43 -8.93
N GLY A 199 7.19 -0.89 -9.09
CA GLY A 199 8.41 -1.71 -9.22
C GLY A 199 9.04 -2.17 -7.91
N TYR A 200 8.57 -1.67 -6.77
CA TYR A 200 9.05 -2.03 -5.43
C TYR A 200 7.88 -2.22 -4.46
N ASP A 201 7.99 -3.19 -3.57
CA ASP A 201 7.05 -3.40 -2.47
C ASP A 201 7.53 -2.63 -1.22
N PRO A 202 6.63 -1.98 -0.45
CA PRO A 202 6.98 -1.34 0.81
C PRO A 202 7.72 -2.23 1.82
N LEU A 203 7.54 -3.55 1.76
CA LEU A 203 8.23 -4.53 2.60
C LEU A 203 9.50 -5.10 1.97
N ASP A 204 9.88 -4.67 0.76
CA ASP A 204 11.14 -5.06 0.18
C ASP A 204 12.30 -4.70 1.12
N ASP A 205 13.27 -5.60 1.16
CA ASP A 205 14.44 -5.47 2.01
C ASP A 205 15.40 -4.43 1.42
N PHE A 206 15.64 -3.36 2.17
CA PHE A 206 16.49 -2.22 1.82
C PHE A 206 17.92 -2.65 1.52
N GLU A 207 18.47 -3.58 2.32
CA GLU A 207 19.80 -4.12 2.12
C GLU A 207 19.91 -4.86 0.79
N THR A 208 18.89 -5.63 0.44
CA THR A 208 18.79 -6.34 -0.83
C THR A 208 18.61 -5.39 -2.02
N VAL A 209 17.74 -4.38 -1.89
CA VAL A 209 17.44 -3.42 -2.96
C VAL A 209 18.64 -2.54 -3.29
N PHE A 210 19.33 -2.03 -2.26
CA PHE A 210 20.46 -1.13 -2.44
C PHE A 210 21.81 -1.86 -2.45
N GLY A 211 21.87 -3.13 -2.04
CA GLY A 211 23.12 -3.89 -1.93
C GLY A 211 24.06 -3.34 -0.86
N VAL A 212 23.52 -3.03 0.33
CA VAL A 212 24.25 -2.40 1.45
C VAL A 212 23.99 -3.13 2.78
N ASP A 213 24.79 -2.83 3.80
CA ASP A 213 24.65 -3.36 5.18
C ASP A 213 24.13 -2.21 6.07
N ALA A 214 22.82 -2.19 6.31
CA ALA A 214 22.12 -1.15 7.03
C ALA A 214 22.09 -1.41 8.54
N SER A 215 22.15 -0.37 9.36
CA SER A 215 22.20 -0.50 10.82
C SER A 215 20.82 -0.45 11.50
N PHE A 216 19.77 -0.10 10.76
CA PHE A 216 18.42 0.12 11.30
C PHE A 216 17.53 -1.11 11.16
N ASP A 217 16.80 -1.51 12.20
CA ASP A 217 15.88 -2.66 12.14
C ASP A 217 14.43 -2.19 12.36
N PRO A 218 13.44 -2.62 11.54
CA PRO A 218 13.54 -3.52 10.39
C PRO A 218 14.09 -2.90 9.10
N HIS A 219 14.81 -3.70 8.30
CA HIS A 219 15.41 -3.31 7.02
C HIS A 219 14.42 -3.09 5.87
N THR A 220 13.13 -2.80 6.11
CA THR A 220 12.17 -2.62 4.99
C THR A 220 12.28 -1.22 4.35
N LEU A 221 11.97 -1.09 3.05
CA LEU A 221 11.86 0.21 2.36
C LEU A 221 10.90 1.18 3.06
N LEU A 222 9.75 0.67 3.52
CA LEU A 222 8.77 1.47 4.25
C LEU A 222 9.32 1.96 5.60
N HIS A 223 9.99 1.09 6.35
CA HIS A 223 10.63 1.52 7.59
C HIS A 223 11.68 2.61 7.33
N ALA A 224 12.51 2.41 6.31
CA ALA A 224 13.54 3.36 5.91
C ALA A 224 12.98 4.76 5.60
N VAL A 225 11.82 4.88 4.92
CA VAL A 225 11.19 6.18 4.63
C VAL A 225 10.57 6.87 5.87
N TRP A 226 10.33 6.12 6.96
CA TRP A 226 9.79 6.61 8.24
C TRP A 226 10.85 6.97 9.28
N LEU A 227 12.11 6.59 9.09
CA LEU A 227 13.17 6.78 10.08
C LEU A 227 13.27 8.23 10.56
N GLY A 228 13.56 8.44 11.84
CA GLY A 228 13.89 9.76 12.38
C GLY A 228 15.38 10.11 12.23
N GLY A 229 15.77 11.34 12.57
CA GLY A 229 17.18 11.69 12.74
C GLY A 229 17.98 11.99 11.46
N GLY A 230 19.29 12.12 11.63
CA GLY A 230 20.30 12.47 10.61
C GLY A 230 21.12 11.27 10.13
N GLY A 231 22.21 11.52 9.40
CA GLY A 231 23.17 10.48 9.02
C GLY A 231 22.57 9.40 8.13
N GLU A 232 22.90 8.13 8.40
CA GLU A 232 22.38 6.96 7.68
C GLU A 232 20.84 6.95 7.61
N SER A 233 20.16 7.21 8.72
CA SER A 233 18.71 7.26 8.76
C SER A 233 18.12 8.34 7.84
N ALA A 234 18.81 9.48 7.71
CA ALA A 234 18.39 10.51 6.76
C ALA A 234 18.67 10.10 5.32
N LEU A 235 19.83 9.50 5.04
CA LEU A 235 20.10 8.94 3.72
C LEU A 235 19.03 7.92 3.33
N ALA A 236 18.74 6.95 4.21
CA ALA A 236 17.77 5.89 3.94
C ALA A 236 16.39 6.46 3.55
N ARG A 237 15.90 7.49 4.26
CA ARG A 237 14.65 8.17 3.88
C ARG A 237 14.69 8.74 2.46
N HIS A 238 15.74 9.47 2.13
CA HIS A 238 15.86 10.12 0.82
C HIS A 238 16.23 9.12 -0.29
N ALA A 239 16.89 8.01 0.04
CA ALA A 239 17.21 6.92 -0.87
C ALA A 239 15.95 6.23 -1.37
N VAL A 240 15.03 5.85 -0.47
CA VAL A 240 13.76 5.23 -0.86
C VAL A 240 12.91 6.19 -1.70
N ALA A 241 12.81 7.46 -1.30
CA ALA A 241 12.10 8.46 -2.08
C ALA A 241 12.70 8.64 -3.49
N ALA A 242 14.03 8.71 -3.60
CA ALA A 242 14.72 8.82 -4.87
C ALA A 242 14.46 7.59 -5.76
N LEU A 243 14.54 6.40 -5.18
CA LEU A 243 14.26 5.14 -5.87
C LEU A 243 12.86 5.13 -6.49
N LEU A 244 11.84 5.48 -5.71
CA LEU A 244 10.45 5.48 -6.17
C LEU A 244 10.16 6.58 -7.19
N ASN A 245 10.80 7.75 -7.05
CA ASN A 245 10.75 8.76 -8.10
C ASN A 245 11.31 8.23 -9.44
N THR A 246 12.35 7.39 -9.42
CA THR A 246 12.93 6.85 -10.67
C THR A 246 12.03 5.87 -11.40
N THR A 247 11.10 5.22 -10.70
CA THR A 247 10.22 4.18 -11.27
C THR A 247 8.79 4.65 -11.51
N SER A 248 8.45 5.85 -11.08
CA SER A 248 7.10 6.40 -11.19
C SER A 248 6.83 6.96 -12.58
N ALA A 249 5.81 6.40 -13.24
CA ALA A 249 5.35 6.91 -14.52
C ALA A 249 4.81 8.34 -14.34
N GLY A 250 5.51 9.32 -14.92
CA GLY A 250 5.13 10.74 -14.85
C GLY A 250 5.96 11.58 -13.88
N VAL A 251 7.07 11.05 -13.34
CA VAL A 251 8.09 11.86 -12.65
C VAL A 251 9.35 11.91 -13.49
N ASP A 252 9.69 13.09 -14.04
CA ASP A 252 10.97 13.35 -14.70
C ASP A 252 12.09 13.58 -13.68
N TYR A 253 12.49 12.47 -13.04
CA TYR A 253 13.44 12.50 -11.94
C TYR A 253 14.89 12.71 -12.41
N SER A 254 15.67 13.47 -11.63
CA SER A 254 17.02 13.91 -12.01
C SER A 254 18.07 12.79 -12.12
N TYR A 255 17.79 11.62 -11.55
CA TYR A 255 18.70 10.47 -11.53
C TYR A 255 18.01 9.22 -12.08
N SER A 256 18.78 8.34 -12.70
CA SER A 256 18.33 6.98 -12.99
C SER A 256 18.36 6.10 -11.73
N THR A 257 17.60 4.99 -11.73
CA THR A 257 17.61 3.99 -10.66
C THR A 257 19.04 3.51 -10.32
N ALA A 258 19.86 3.27 -11.34
CA ALA A 258 21.24 2.80 -11.15
C ALA A 258 22.15 3.85 -10.49
N GLU A 259 21.97 5.13 -10.82
CA GLU A 259 22.70 6.23 -10.18
C GLU A 259 22.29 6.38 -8.71
N VAL A 260 21.00 6.29 -8.40
CA VAL A 260 20.52 6.33 -7.01
C VAL A 260 21.13 5.18 -6.20
N ILE A 261 21.11 3.96 -6.72
CA ILE A 261 21.73 2.80 -6.05
C ILE A 261 23.24 3.03 -5.83
N THR A 262 23.95 3.53 -6.83
CA THR A 262 25.39 3.82 -6.74
C THR A 262 25.68 4.88 -5.67
N ILE A 263 24.90 5.97 -5.62
CA ILE A 263 25.04 7.03 -4.61
C ILE A 263 24.89 6.45 -3.19
N VAL A 264 23.94 5.54 -3.00
CA VAL A 264 23.70 4.89 -1.70
C VAL A 264 24.86 3.96 -1.36
N GLN A 265 25.26 3.07 -2.28
CA GLN A 265 26.38 2.14 -2.06
C GLN A 265 27.68 2.86 -1.70
N ASP A 266 28.02 3.94 -2.42
CA ASP A 266 29.21 4.75 -2.15
C ASP A 266 29.15 5.39 -0.75
N ALA A 267 27.97 5.82 -0.31
CA ALA A 267 27.78 6.38 1.02
C ALA A 267 28.01 5.35 2.12
N TYR A 268 27.52 4.11 1.96
CA TYR A 268 27.77 3.02 2.90
C TYR A 268 29.23 2.57 2.90
N ALA A 269 29.89 2.55 1.74
CA ALA A 269 31.31 2.21 1.65
C ALA A 269 32.23 3.25 2.30
N THR A 270 31.85 4.52 2.29
CA THR A 270 32.70 5.64 2.75
C THR A 270 32.27 6.29 4.06
N GLY A 271 31.06 5.98 4.55
CA GLY A 271 30.39 6.72 5.63
C GLY A 271 29.89 8.10 5.20
N GLY A 272 29.84 8.40 3.89
CA GLY A 272 29.47 9.68 3.29
C GLY A 272 27.98 10.03 3.32
N PHE A 273 27.25 9.60 4.35
CA PHE A 273 25.78 9.63 4.39
C PHE A 273 25.17 11.01 4.20
N GLU A 274 25.73 12.05 4.84
CA GLU A 274 25.16 13.40 4.79
C GLU A 274 25.28 14.01 3.39
N SER A 275 26.42 13.79 2.71
CA SER A 275 26.64 14.27 1.34
C SER A 275 25.71 13.59 0.35
N ALA A 276 25.59 12.26 0.42
CA ALA A 276 24.67 11.49 -0.42
C ALA A 276 23.20 11.88 -0.16
N LYS A 277 22.83 12.03 1.11
CA LYS A 277 21.49 12.50 1.49
C LYS A 277 21.18 13.85 0.88
N ASN A 278 22.11 14.81 0.91
CA ASN A 278 21.89 16.15 0.35
C ASN A 278 21.70 16.13 -1.17
N LEU A 279 22.40 15.25 -1.90
CA LEU A 279 22.20 15.06 -3.34
C LEU A 279 20.79 14.57 -3.65
N LEU A 280 20.36 13.52 -2.96
CA LEU A 280 19.03 12.91 -3.18
C LEU A 280 17.91 13.82 -2.66
N ALA A 281 18.13 14.54 -1.55
CA ALA A 281 17.19 15.54 -1.05
C ALA A 281 16.94 16.66 -2.06
N GLY A 282 18.00 17.19 -2.69
CA GLY A 282 17.86 18.24 -3.70
C GLY A 282 16.98 17.85 -4.89
N ALA A 283 17.02 16.58 -5.32
CA ALA A 283 16.15 16.06 -6.38
C ALA A 283 14.74 15.72 -5.87
N ASN A 284 14.63 15.12 -4.67
CA ASN A 284 13.33 14.76 -4.07
C ASN A 284 12.48 15.96 -3.65
N GLU A 285 13.09 17.11 -3.40
CA GLU A 285 12.44 18.36 -2.97
C GLU A 285 12.09 19.28 -4.15
N ALA A 286 12.11 18.75 -5.37
CA ALA A 286 11.63 19.43 -6.55
C ALA A 286 10.09 19.48 -6.59
N TYR A 287 9.50 19.63 -7.78
CA TYR A 287 8.05 19.59 -7.93
C TYR A 287 7.56 18.13 -7.98
N CYS A 288 6.59 17.77 -7.12
CA CYS A 288 5.96 16.46 -7.17
C CYS A 288 4.73 16.52 -8.11
N PRO A 289 4.72 15.79 -9.24
CA PRO A 289 3.63 15.81 -10.20
C PRO A 289 2.51 14.82 -9.89
N LEU A 290 2.65 14.04 -8.80
CA LEU A 290 1.72 12.99 -8.42
C LEU A 290 0.74 13.53 -7.37
N ASP A 291 -0.56 13.40 -7.64
CA ASP A 291 -1.68 13.80 -6.74
C ASP A 291 -2.09 12.66 -5.78
#